data_AF-W4QJ19-F1
#
_entry.id   AF-W4QJ19-F1
#
_cell.length_a   1.000
_cell.length_b   1.000
_cell.length_c   1.000
_cell.angle_alpha   90.00
_cell.angle_beta   90.00
_cell.angle_gamma   90.00
#
_symmetry.space_group_name_H-M   'P 1'
#
loop_
_entity.id
_entity.type
_entity.pdbx_description
1 polymer ?
#
loop_
_entity_poly.entity_id
_entity_poly.type
_entity_poly.pdbx_seq_one_letter_code
_entity_poly.pdbx_strand_id
1 'polypeptide(L)'
;MIENRTFAEVAKQYEPLIRGQIKKLNIYRNREEFYQVGLIGLWRAYEQYDQEKGSFSTIALFKVRGCLLDFLRKEARYSEQHIYGMDIVFDI
;
A
#
# COMPACT_ATOMS: atom_id res chain seq x y z
N MET A 1 5.77 -8.55 -20.08
CA MET A 1 4.36 -8.56 -20.52
C MET A 1 3.56 -9.30 -19.46
N ILE A 2 2.47 -8.71 -18.95
CA ILE A 2 1.58 -9.28 -17.91
C ILE A 2 0.49 -10.15 -18.55
N GLU A 3 0.32 -10.05 -19.87
CA GLU A 3 -0.65 -10.82 -20.66
C GLU A 3 -0.55 -12.32 -20.33
N ASN A 4 -1.71 -12.92 -20.03
CA ASN A 4 -1.91 -14.32 -19.64
C ASN A 4 -1.35 -14.75 -18.27
N ARG A 5 -1.04 -13.83 -17.36
CA ARG A 5 -0.71 -14.19 -15.97
C ARG A 5 -1.85 -13.89 -15.03
N THR A 6 -2.10 -14.81 -14.11
CA THR A 6 -3.04 -14.59 -13.02
C THR A 6 -2.49 -13.54 -12.05
N PHE A 7 -3.38 -12.84 -11.35
CA PHE A 7 -2.94 -11.90 -10.32
C PHE A 7 -2.13 -12.58 -9.21
N ALA A 8 -2.43 -13.82 -8.85
CA ALA A 8 -1.65 -14.55 -7.83
C ALA A 8 -0.16 -14.68 -8.24
N GLU A 9 0.13 -14.94 -9.51
CA GLU A 9 1.50 -15.01 -10.02
C GLU A 9 2.18 -13.63 -10.04
N VAL A 10 1.43 -12.58 -10.37
CA VAL A 10 1.92 -11.20 -10.34
C VAL A 10 2.21 -10.77 -8.90
N ALA A 11 1.30 -11.04 -7.97
CA ALA A 11 1.43 -10.75 -6.55
C ALA A 11 2.68 -11.44 -5.96
N LYS A 12 2.90 -12.72 -6.29
CA LYS A 12 4.10 -13.46 -5.86
C LYS A 12 5.39 -12.81 -6.40
N GLN A 13 5.41 -12.39 -7.67
CA GLN A 13 6.59 -11.74 -8.25
C GLN A 13 6.87 -10.35 -7.64
N TYR A 14 5.82 -9.58 -7.34
CA TYR A 14 5.93 -8.20 -6.89
C TYR A 14 5.88 -8.06 -5.36
N GLU A 15 5.87 -9.16 -4.61
CA GLU A 15 6.02 -9.15 -3.15
C GLU A 15 7.25 -8.35 -2.67
N PRO A 16 8.46 -8.49 -3.28
CA PRO A 16 9.62 -7.69 -2.90
C PRO A 16 9.42 -6.18 -3.11
N LEU A 17 8.64 -5.78 -4.12
CA LEU A 17 8.29 -4.37 -4.34
C LEU A 17 7.48 -3.84 -3.17
N ILE A 18 6.42 -4.56 -2.75
CA ILE A 18 5.55 -4.13 -1.67
C ILE A 18 6.33 -4.05 -0.35
N ARG A 19 7.01 -5.14 0.03
CA ARG A 19 7.82 -5.17 1.26
C ARG A 19 8.94 -4.13 1.24
N GLY A 20 9.56 -3.92 0.08
CA GLY A 20 10.56 -2.88 -0.13
C GLY A 20 10.01 -1.47 0.08
N GLN A 21 8.80 -1.17 -0.40
CA GLN A 21 8.17 0.13 -0.15
C GLN A 21 7.77 0.32 1.31
N ILE A 22 7.23 -0.71 1.98
CA ILE A 22 6.93 -0.67 3.42
C ILE A 22 8.20 -0.32 4.22
N LYS A 23 9.32 -0.98 3.89
CA LYS A 23 10.62 -0.67 4.51
C LYS A 23 11.08 0.76 4.19
N LYS A 24 11.02 1.19 2.93
CA LYS A 24 11.45 2.54 2.50
C LYS A 24 10.61 3.68 3.10
N LEU A 25 9.35 3.41 3.43
CA LEU A 25 8.46 4.34 4.11
C LEU A 25 8.61 4.31 5.63
N ASN A 26 9.55 3.54 6.18
CA ASN A 26 9.78 3.41 7.62
C ASN A 26 8.53 2.96 8.38
N ILE A 27 7.72 2.07 7.78
CA ILE A 27 6.54 1.50 8.42
C ILE A 27 6.98 0.32 9.29
N TYR A 28 6.90 0.49 10.61
CA TYR A 28 7.34 -0.52 11.59
C TYR A 28 6.19 -1.25 12.28
N ARG A 29 4.99 -0.66 12.31
CA ARG A 29 3.78 -1.24 12.90
C ARG A 29 2.81 -1.67 11.79
N ASN A 30 1.90 -2.59 12.12
CA ASN A 30 0.82 -3.07 11.23
C ASN A 30 1.31 -3.50 9.83
N ARG A 31 2.51 -4.09 9.75
CA ARG A 31 3.16 -4.40 8.45
C ARG A 31 2.34 -5.29 7.54
N GLU A 32 1.60 -6.24 8.10
CA GLU A 32 0.73 -7.12 7.32
C GLU A 32 -0.46 -6.38 6.73
N GLU A 33 -1.04 -5.42 7.45
CA GLU A 33 -2.11 -4.57 6.92
C GLU A 33 -1.60 -3.67 5.79
N PHE A 34 -0.43 -3.04 5.97
CA PHE A 34 0.21 -2.29 4.89
C PHE A 34 0.58 -3.19 3.70
N TYR A 35 0.93 -4.46 3.93
CA TYR A 35 1.14 -5.42 2.85
C TYR A 35 -0.16 -5.67 2.06
N GLN A 36 -1.30 -5.85 2.74
CA GLN A 36 -2.61 -5.95 2.09
C GLN A 36 -2.95 -4.68 1.29
N VAL A 37 -2.70 -3.49 1.84
CA VAL A 37 -2.87 -2.22 1.13
C VAL A 37 -1.97 -2.15 -0.11
N GLY A 38 -0.73 -2.65 -0.01
CA GLY A 38 0.16 -2.78 -1.14
C GLY A 38 -0.37 -3.72 -2.22
N LEU A 39 -0.95 -4.86 -1.84
CA LEU A 39 -1.61 -5.79 -2.78
C LEU A 39 -2.80 -5.13 -3.47
N ILE A 40 -3.60 -4.31 -2.78
CA ILE A 40 -4.69 -3.54 -3.40
C ILE A 40 -4.14 -2.56 -4.44
N GLY A 41 -3.04 -1.86 -4.13
CA GLY A 41 -2.36 -0.98 -5.08
C GLY A 41 -1.85 -1.73 -6.32
N LEU A 42 -1.30 -2.93 -6.11
CA LEU A 42 -0.84 -3.80 -7.19
C LEU A 42 -2.00 -4.34 -8.03
N TRP A 43 -3.12 -4.73 -7.41
CA TRP A 43 -4.33 -5.18 -8.11
C TRP A 43 -4.88 -4.08 -9.02
N ARG A 44 -4.94 -2.83 -8.53
CA ARG A 44 -5.33 -1.68 -9.36
C ARG A 44 -4.39 -1.46 -10.54
N ALA A 45 -3.08 -1.66 -10.35
CA ALA A 45 -2.13 -1.58 -11.44
C ALA A 45 -2.34 -2.71 -12.47
N TYR A 46 -2.68 -3.91 -11.99
CA TYR A 46 -2.98 -5.08 -12.80
C TYR A 46 -4.25 -4.89 -13.66
N GLU A 47 -5.34 -4.42 -13.07
CA GLU A 47 -6.60 -4.19 -13.81
C GLU A 47 -6.54 -3.01 -14.78
N GLN A 48 -5.79 -1.96 -14.45
CA GLN A 48 -5.73 -0.72 -15.25
C GLN A 48 -4.47 -0.68 -16.13
N TYR A 49 -3.76 -1.81 -16.28
CA TYR A 49 -2.52 -1.82 -17.03
C TYR A 49 -2.78 -1.52 -18.50
N ASP A 50 -2.07 -0.52 -18.99
CA ASP A 50 -2.08 -0.10 -20.37
C ASP A 50 -0.62 0.02 -20.83
N GLN A 51 -0.25 -0.78 -21.82
CA GLN A 51 1.11 -0.85 -22.32
C GLN A 51 1.58 0.46 -22.94
N GLU A 52 0.66 1.29 -23.46
CA GLU A 52 0.99 2.60 -24.02
C GLU A 52 1.37 3.62 -22.94
N LYS A 53 0.91 3.39 -21.70
CA LYS A 53 1.21 4.27 -20.54
C LYS A 53 2.54 3.94 -19.84
N GLY A 54 3.24 2.89 -20.27
CA GLY A 54 4.59 2.53 -19.80
C GLY A 54 4.72 1.10 -19.28
N SER A 55 5.87 0.80 -18.68
CA SER A 55 6.14 -0.55 -18.15
C SER A 55 5.25 -0.85 -16.94
N PHE A 56 4.75 -2.08 -16.84
CA PHE A 56 3.96 -2.51 -15.68
C PHE A 56 4.71 -2.29 -14.36
N SER A 57 6.01 -2.58 -14.31
CA SER A 57 6.83 -2.37 -13.11
C SER A 57 6.80 -0.92 -12.63
N THR A 58 6.85 0.03 -13.56
CA THR A 58 6.75 1.46 -13.26
C THR A 58 5.37 1.80 -12.69
N ILE A 59 4.31 1.37 -13.37
CA ILE A 59 2.92 1.63 -12.95
C ILE A 59 2.63 1.00 -11.59
N ALA A 60 3.05 -0.25 -11.38
CA ALA A 60 2.93 -0.98 -10.12
C ALA A 60 3.64 -0.25 -8.98
N LEU A 61 4.89 0.19 -9.18
CA LEU A 61 5.62 0.97 -8.18
C LEU A 61 4.83 2.22 -7.75
N PHE A 62 4.34 3.00 -8.72
CA PHE A 62 3.59 4.22 -8.43
C PHE A 62 2.27 3.94 -7.69
N LYS A 63 1.49 2.96 -8.16
CA LYS A 63 0.19 2.62 -7.55
C LYS A 63 0.35 2.03 -6.15
N VAL A 64 1.29 1.11 -5.96
CA VAL A 64 1.59 0.51 -4.64
C VAL A 64 2.04 1.60 -3.66
N ARG A 65 3.02 2.43 -4.05
CA ARG A 65 3.53 3.49 -3.18
C ARG A 65 2.46 4.53 -2.83
N GLY A 66 1.62 4.91 -3.80
CA GLY A 66 0.51 5.83 -3.58
C GLY A 66 -0.47 5.30 -2.53
N CYS A 67 -0.93 4.05 -2.68
CA CYS A 67 -1.86 3.44 -1.73
C CYS A 67 -1.28 3.34 -0.31
N LEU A 68 0.00 2.96 -0.18
CA LEU A 68 0.69 2.91 1.11
C LEU A 68 0.76 4.29 1.78
N LEU A 69 1.09 5.34 1.02
CA LEU A 69 1.15 6.71 1.54
C LEU A 69 -0.24 7.22 1.98
N ASP A 70 -1.27 6.93 1.20
CA ASP A 70 -2.64 7.34 1.54
C ASP A 70 -3.14 6.65 2.80
N PHE A 71 -2.86 5.35 2.95
CA PHE A 71 -3.19 4.64 4.18
C PHE A 71 -2.38 5.13 5.37
N LEU A 72 -1.07 5.36 5.20
CA LEU A 72 -0.22 5.91 6.26
C LEU A 72 -0.71 7.28 6.77
N ARG A 73 -1.17 8.16 5.87
CA ARG A 73 -1.75 9.46 6.24
C ARG A 73 -3.06 9.31 7.01
N LYS A 74 -3.88 8.31 6.67
CA LYS A 74 -5.11 8.01 7.41
C LYS A 74 -4.77 7.52 8.82
N GLU A 75 -3.87 6.56 8.94
CA GLU A 75 -3.42 6.02 10.23
C GLU A 75 -2.85 7.11 11.15
N ALA A 76 -2.03 8.02 10.60
CA ALA A 76 -1.50 9.15 11.37
C ALA A 76 -2.63 10.02 11.94
N ARG A 77 -3.64 10.37 11.13
CA ARG A 77 -4.80 11.17 11.59
C ARG A 77 -5.64 10.45 12.63
N TYR A 78 -5.87 9.14 12.47
CA TYR A 78 -6.59 8.34 13.46
C TYR A 78 -5.84 8.30 14.79
N SER A 79 -4.51 8.16 14.76
CA SER A 79 -3.70 8.17 15.97
C SER A 79 -3.74 9.52 16.69
N GLU A 80 -3.70 10.64 15.96
CA GLU A 80 -3.84 11.98 16.54
C GLU A 80 -5.21 12.16 17.21
N GLN A 81 -6.30 11.74 16.56
CA GLN A 81 -7.66 11.85 17.10
C GLN A 81 -7.89 10.97 18.33
N HIS A 82 -7.31 9.76 18.36
CA HIS A 82 -7.43 8.87 19.51
C HIS A 82 -6.62 9.33 20.73
N ILE A 83 -5.50 10.04 20.55
CA ILE A 83 -4.75 10.63 21.67
C ILE A 83 -5.63 11.67 22.37
N TYR A 84 -6.26 12.59 21.63
CA TYR A 84 -7.16 13.58 22.21
C TYR A 84 -8.44 12.98 22.82
N GLY A 85 -8.97 11.91 22.23
CA GLY A 85 -10.14 11.21 22.78
C GLY A 85 -9.86 10.50 24.11
N MET A 86 -8.62 10.06 24.33
CA MET A 86 -8.22 9.37 25.56
C MET A 86 -7.99 10.35 26.71
N ASP A 87 -7.42 11.53 26.44
CA ASP A 87 -7.19 12.54 27.49
C ASP A 87 -8.51 13.12 28.04
N ILE A 88 -9.56 13.23 27.22
CA ILE A 88 -10.87 13.75 27.67
C ILE A 88 -11.65 12.73 28.52
N VAL A 89 -11.51 11.43 28.28
CA VAL A 89 -12.26 10.39 29.02
C VAL A 89 -11.67 10.07 30.40
N PHE A 90 -10.43 10.48 30.68
CA PHE A 90 -9.79 10.29 31.99
C PHE A 90 -9.91 11.51 32.92
N ASP A 91 -10.49 12.62 32.45
CA ASP A 91 -10.71 13.86 33.21
C ASP A 91 -12.17 14.03 33.72
N ILE A 92 -12.98 12.96 33.80
CA ILE A 92 -14.37 12.96 34.31
C ILE A 92 -14.51 12.03 35.51
#